data_AF-A0A843LAV1-F1
#
_entry.id   AF-A0A843LAV1-F1
#
_cell.length_a   1.000
_cell.length_b   1.000
_cell.length_c   1.000
_cell.angle_alpha   90.00
_cell.angle_beta   90.00
_cell.angle_gamma   90.00
#
_symmetry.space_group_name_H-M   'P 1'
#
loop_
_entity.id
_entity.type
_entity.pdbx_description
1 polymer ?
#
loop_
_entity_poly.entity_id
_entity_poly.type
_entity_poly.pdbx_seq_one_letter_code
_entity_poly.pdbx_strand_id
1 'polypeptide(L)'
;MREEDLDWTVYHRIPENGSITARDLVAATGFEPGAVMASLERLEHYLLVRRSGDGVRLLSIQESLIECQCRHTTEDLPFVIENGVIRAKRRED
;
A
#
# COMPACT_ATOMS: atom_id res chain seq x y z
N MET A 1 1.56 -11.94 -20.70
CA MET A 1 1.64 -12.23 -19.26
C MET A 1 0.38 -11.68 -18.63
N ARG A 2 -0.26 -12.38 -17.67
CA ARG A 2 -1.41 -11.78 -16.96
C ARG A 2 -0.89 -10.69 -16.04
N GLU A 3 -1.74 -9.72 -15.71
CA GLU A 3 -1.36 -8.65 -14.77
C GLU A 3 -0.90 -9.21 -13.43
N GLU A 4 -1.57 -10.26 -12.95
CA GLU A 4 -1.25 -10.97 -11.69
C GLU A 4 0.17 -11.55 -11.68
N ASP A 5 0.62 -12.13 -12.79
CA ASP A 5 1.95 -12.75 -12.89
C ASP A 5 3.05 -11.66 -12.86
N LEU A 6 2.76 -10.50 -13.47
CA LEU A 6 3.63 -9.32 -13.44
C LEU A 6 3.66 -8.70 -12.04
N ASP A 7 2.50 -8.53 -11.41
CA ASP A 7 2.34 -7.98 -10.07
C ASP A 7 3.09 -8.82 -9.03
N TRP A 8 2.96 -10.14 -9.11
CA TRP A 8 3.71 -11.07 -8.28
C TRP A 8 5.23 -10.88 -8.46
N THR A 9 5.68 -10.77 -9.71
CA THR A 9 7.11 -10.58 -10.01
C THR A 9 7.64 -9.26 -9.45
N VAL A 10 6.89 -8.16 -9.59
CA VAL A 10 7.27 -6.85 -9.04
C VAL A 10 7.26 -6.89 -7.51
N TYR A 11 6.20 -7.43 -6.91
CA TYR A 11 6.02 -7.52 -5.46
C TYR A 11 7.18 -8.28 -4.79
N HIS A 12 7.60 -9.42 -5.36
CA HIS A 12 8.69 -10.22 -4.81
C HIS A 12 10.08 -9.61 -4.95
N ARG A 13 10.25 -8.55 -5.74
CA ARG A 13 11.52 -7.83 -5.82
C ARG A 13 11.66 -6.73 -4.76
N ILE A 14 10.57 -6.41 -4.06
CA ILE A 14 10.61 -5.44 -2.96
C ILE A 14 11.25 -6.12 -1.74
N PRO A 15 12.26 -5.49 -1.10
CA PRO A 15 12.88 -6.08 0.08
C PRO A 15 11.88 -6.19 1.24
N GLU A 16 11.98 -7.27 2.01
CA GLU A 16 11.14 -7.48 3.20
C GLU A 16 11.31 -6.36 4.23
N ASN A 17 12.53 -5.86 4.39
CA ASN A 17 12.87 -4.75 5.26
C ASN A 17 13.49 -3.61 4.46
N GLY A 18 12.89 -2.41 4.54
CA GLY A 18 13.38 -1.20 3.87
C GLY A 18 12.49 -0.78 2.70
N SER A 19 13.07 -0.03 1.76
CA SER A 19 12.39 0.45 0.55
C SER A 19 13.26 0.25 -0.69
N ILE A 20 12.61 0.19 -1.85
CA ILE A 20 13.24 0.14 -3.17
C ILE A 20 12.61 1.20 -4.07
N THR A 21 13.35 1.76 -5.01
CA THR A 21 12.79 2.74 -5.95
C THR A 21 12.09 2.04 -7.12
N ALA A 22 11.13 2.72 -7.75
CA ALA A 22 10.52 2.23 -8.99
C ALA A 22 11.55 2.01 -10.11
N ARG A 23 12.61 2.84 -10.16
CA ARG A 23 13.71 2.68 -11.11
C ARG A 23 14.49 1.39 -10.89
N ASP A 24 14.76 1.06 -9.63
CA ASP A 24 15.49 -0.16 -9.30
C ASP A 24 14.63 -1.41 -9.54
N LEU A 25 13.31 -1.32 -9.33
CA LEU A 25 12.36 -2.37 -9.70
C LEU A 25 12.32 -2.62 -11.22
N VAL A 26 12.34 -1.56 -12.03
CA VAL A 26 12.48 -1.67 -13.49
C VAL A 26 13.78 -2.39 -13.85
N ALA A 27 14.91 -2.00 -13.25
CA ALA A 27 16.19 -2.64 -13.50
C ALA A 27 16.23 -4.12 -13.06
N ALA A 28 15.59 -4.45 -11.94
CA ALA A 28 15.59 -5.81 -11.37
C ALA A 28 14.63 -6.78 -12.07
N THR A 29 13.56 -6.27 -12.67
CA THR A 29 12.53 -7.09 -13.36
C THR A 29 12.73 -7.12 -14.87
N GLY A 30 13.33 -6.09 -15.46
CA GLY A 30 13.45 -5.92 -16.90
C GLY A 30 12.14 -5.54 -17.60
N PHE A 31 11.09 -5.22 -16.84
CA PHE A 31 9.83 -4.76 -17.41
C PHE A 31 9.87 -3.29 -17.79
N GLU A 32 9.04 -2.92 -18.77
CA GLU A 32 8.86 -1.54 -19.18
C GLU A 32 8.41 -0.66 -17.99
N PRO A 33 8.93 0.58 -17.86
CA PRO A 33 8.60 1.46 -16.73
C PRO A 33 7.11 1.67 -16.49
N GLY A 34 6.32 1.82 -17.55
CA GLY A 34 4.88 1.97 -17.45
C GLY A 34 4.17 0.74 -16.87
N ALA A 35 4.68 -0.46 -17.18
CA ALA A 35 4.12 -1.70 -16.66
C ALA A 35 4.44 -1.88 -15.16
N VAL A 36 5.65 -1.52 -14.74
CA VAL A 36 6.03 -1.51 -13.32
C VAL A 36 5.19 -0.48 -12.55
N MET A 37 4.98 0.71 -13.10
CA MET A 37 4.16 1.73 -12.44
C MET A 37 2.69 1.29 -12.30
N ALA A 38 2.08 0.74 -13.35
CA ALA A 38 0.72 0.22 -13.29
C ALA A 38 0.59 -0.93 -12.26
N SER A 39 1.61 -1.78 -12.16
CA SER A 39 1.70 -2.81 -11.14
C SER A 39 1.74 -2.23 -9.72
N LEU A 40 2.61 -1.25 -9.49
CA LEU A 40 2.72 -0.57 -8.20
C LEU A 40 1.41 0.13 -7.81
N GLU A 41 0.68 0.70 -8.76
CA GLU A 41 -0.63 1.29 -8.52
C GLU A 41 -1.67 0.25 -8.08
N ARG A 42 -1.71 -0.92 -8.73
CA ARG A 42 -2.59 -2.03 -8.29
C ARG A 42 -2.19 -2.57 -6.93
N LEU A 43 -0.91 -2.82 -6.70
CA LEU A 43 -0.40 -3.32 -5.43
C LEU A 43 -0.68 -2.35 -4.28
N GLU A 44 -0.59 -1.03 -4.51
CA GLU A 44 -0.93 -0.01 -3.54
C GLU A 44 -2.45 0.08 -3.32
N HIS A 45 -3.24 -0.05 -4.39
CA HIS A 45 -4.70 -0.11 -4.30
C HIS A 45 -5.15 -1.27 -3.40
N TYR A 46 -4.53 -2.45 -3.56
CA TYR A 46 -4.77 -3.65 -2.75
C TYR A 46 -4.09 -3.64 -1.38
N LEU A 47 -3.47 -2.52 -0.97
CA LEU A 47 -2.86 -2.35 0.34
C LEU A 47 -1.72 -3.33 0.64
N LEU A 48 -1.00 -3.77 -0.38
CA LEU A 48 0.14 -4.68 -0.24
C LEU A 48 1.48 -3.94 -0.17
N VAL A 49 1.54 -2.75 -0.75
CA VAL A 49 2.72 -1.88 -0.74
C VAL A 49 2.31 -0.46 -0.41
N ARG A 50 3.29 0.35 0.00
CA ARG A 50 3.13 1.79 0.18
C ARG A 50 4.24 2.53 -0.54
N ARG A 51 3.87 3.57 -1.28
CA ARG A 51 4.81 4.52 -1.87
C ARG A 51 4.98 5.74 -0.96
N SER A 52 6.21 6.21 -0.81
CA SER A 52 6.55 7.43 -0.08
C SER A 52 7.73 8.10 -0.76
N GLY A 53 7.49 9.25 -1.39
CA GLY A 53 8.48 9.85 -2.29
C GLY A 53 8.77 8.92 -3.46
N ASP A 54 10.04 8.57 -3.64
CA ASP A 54 10.51 7.62 -4.65
C ASP A 54 10.57 6.16 -4.16
N GLY A 55 10.41 5.95 -2.85
CA GLY A 55 10.51 4.63 -2.22
C GLY A 55 9.20 3.85 -2.22
N VAL A 56 9.31 2.56 -2.49
CA VAL A 56 8.25 1.55 -2.36
C VAL A 56 8.66 0.57 -1.27
N ARG A 57 7.77 0.27 -0.33
CA ARG A 57 7.97 -0.78 0.68
C ARG A 57 6.76 -1.71 0.76
N LEU A 58 6.99 -2.92 1.26
CA LEU A 58 5.91 -3.82 1.64
C LEU A 58 5.13 -3.25 2.83
N LEU A 59 3.82 -3.47 2.83
CA LEU A 59 3.00 -3.35 4.03
C LEU A 59 3.00 -4.70 4.74
N SER A 60 3.15 -4.67 6.06
CA SER A 60 2.86 -5.84 6.90
C SER A 60 1.36 -6.13 6.87
N ILE A 61 0.97 -7.38 7.15
CA ILE A 61 -0.44 -7.79 7.22
C ILE A 61 -1.22 -6.88 8.19
N GLN A 62 -0.62 -6.50 9.31
CA GLN A 62 -1.21 -5.60 10.29
C GLN A 62 -1.48 -4.21 9.70
N GLU A 63 -0.51 -3.64 8.97
CA GLU A 63 -0.70 -2.35 8.31
C GLU A 63 -1.78 -2.42 7.23
N SER A 64 -1.80 -3.48 6.41
CA SER A 64 -2.82 -3.69 5.38
C SER A 64 -4.22 -3.75 5.98
N LEU A 65 -4.39 -4.48 7.10
CA LEU A 65 -5.67 -4.60 7.80
C LEU A 65 -6.12 -3.27 8.41
N ILE A 66 -5.21 -2.55 9.07
CA ILE A 66 -5.51 -1.23 9.66
C ILE A 66 -5.90 -0.24 8.57
N GLU A 67 -5.15 -0.18 7.47
CA GLU A 67 -5.42 0.72 6.36
C GLU A 67 -6.77 0.40 5.69
N CYS A 68 -7.08 -0.89 5.53
CA CYS A 68 -8.37 -1.35 5.01
C CYS A 68 -9.53 -0.89 5.90
N GLN A 69 -9.42 -1.09 7.21
CA GLN A 69 -10.41 -0.62 8.18
C GLN A 69 -10.54 0.91 8.12
N CYS A 70 -9.44 1.65 8.08
CA CYS A 70 -9.47 3.11 7.96
C CYS A 70 -10.17 3.57 6.67
N ARG A 71 -10.00 2.86 5.54
CA ARG A 71 -10.62 3.18 4.25
C ARG A 71 -12.13 2.92 4.23
N HIS A 72 -12.59 1.90 4.96
CA HIS A 72 -13.96 1.40 4.85
C HIS A 72 -14.84 1.63 6.09
N THR A 73 -14.27 1.95 7.25
CA THR A 73 -15.00 2.08 8.52
C THR A 73 -15.09 3.55 8.98
N THR A 74 -14.67 4.54 8.20
CA THR A 74 -14.59 5.95 8.63
C THR A 74 -15.89 6.50 9.23
N GLU A 75 -17.05 6.07 8.70
CA GLU A 75 -18.37 6.44 9.23
C GLU A 75 -18.72 5.69 10.53
N ASP A 76 -18.40 4.39 10.61
CA ASP A 76 -18.75 3.49 11.73
C ASP A 76 -17.73 3.46 12.87
N LEU A 77 -16.53 4.02 12.69
CA LEU A 77 -15.52 4.03 13.74
C LEU A 77 -16.05 4.81 14.94
N PRO A 78 -16.00 4.26 16.17
CA PRO A 78 -16.47 4.95 17.37
C PRO A 78 -15.50 6.06 17.81
N PHE A 79 -14.51 6.40 16.98
CA PHE A 79 -13.54 7.45 17.22
C PHE A 79 -13.23 8.26 15.95
N VAL A 80 -12.77 9.49 16.17
CA VAL A 80 -12.29 10.43 15.16
C VAL A 80 -10.84 10.73 15.48
N ILE A 81 -9.98 10.76 14.46
CA ILE A 81 -8.56 11.12 14.58
C ILE A 81 -8.35 12.43 13.83
N GLU A 82 -8.13 13.53 14.55
CA GLU A 82 -7.92 14.87 13.98
C GLU A 82 -6.74 15.55 14.68
N ASN A 83 -5.81 16.11 13.90
CA ASN A 83 -4.64 16.83 14.41
C ASN A 83 -3.82 16.04 15.47
N GLY A 84 -3.75 14.71 15.32
CA GLY A 84 -3.06 13.83 16.27
C GLY A 84 -3.83 13.53 17.56
N VAL A 85 -5.09 13.97 17.67
CA VAL A 85 -5.96 13.68 18.81
C VAL A 85 -6.97 12.60 18.42
N ILE A 86 -7.09 11.56 19.25
CA ILE A 86 -8.10 10.50 19.11
C ILE A 86 -9.27 10.84 20.06
N ARG A 87 -10.47 11.05 19.51
CA ARG A 87 -11.71 11.35 20.28
C ARG A 87 -12.75 10.28 20.04
N ALA A 88 -13.45 9.82 21.07
CA ALA A 88 -14.62 8.95 20.87
C ALA A 88 -15.80 9.76 20.27
N LYS A 89 -16.48 9.21 19.26
CA LYS A 89 -17.77 9.74 18.79
C LYS A 89 -18.81 9.52 19.91
N ARG A 90 -19.60 10.54 20.25
CA ARG A 90 -20.78 10.33 21.10
C ARG A 90 -21.74 9.41 20.34
N ARG A 91 -22.11 8.28 20.94
CA ARG A 91 -23.31 7.56 20.51
C ARG A 91 -24.51 8.39 20.97
N GLU A 92 -25.40 8.74 20.04
CA GLU A 92 -26.75 9.18 20.42
C GLU A 92 -27.49 7.91 20.86
N ASP A 93 -27.92 7.87 22.11
CA ASP A 93 -28.77 6.81 22.68
C ASP A 93 -30.23 6.97 22.21
#